data_AF-A0A378JNY3-F1
#
_entry.id   AF-A0A378JNY3-F1
#
_cell.length_a   1.000
_cell.length_b   1.000
_cell.length_c   1.000
_cell.angle_alpha   90.00
_cell.angle_beta   90.00
_cell.angle_gamma   90.00
#
_symmetry.space_group_name_H-M   'P 1'
#
loop_
_entity.id
_entity.type
_entity.pdbx_description
1 polymer ?
#
loop_
_entity_poly.entity_id
_entity_poly.type
_entity_poly.pdbx_seq_one_letter_code
_entity_poly.pdbx_strand_id
1 'polypeptide(L)'
;MRLVLITHTQELLRTHQMDKKNFPQTVEGCHKLISQLLEVTDALVARTNELVTRIEKLEEENKALKEQLNTNSKNSSLSPSKDKKKKKDRVPQNKGGGQVGHKGHSRKLLDSDEVDEIVSCSLGTHCDCGGRIELKEDYQRYQVYELPQIKLHVTEYRLVKGQCSCCALNHVARLPKGVTWG
;
A
#
# COMPACT_ATOMS: atom_id res chain seq x y z
N MET A 1 19.57 1.16 -16.04
CA MET A 1 18.74 2.34 -15.73
C MET A 1 18.80 3.47 -16.76
N ARG A 2 19.80 3.56 -17.66
CA ARG A 2 19.86 4.63 -18.69
C ARG A 2 18.90 4.46 -19.88
N LEU A 3 18.40 3.24 -20.15
CA LEU A 3 17.52 2.96 -21.29
C LEU A 3 16.04 3.33 -21.07
N VAL A 4 15.56 3.42 -19.82
CA VAL A 4 14.16 3.75 -19.50
C VAL A 4 13.87 5.25 -19.61
N LEU A 5 14.88 6.11 -19.40
CA LEU A 5 14.74 7.56 -19.54
C LEU A 5 14.70 8.01 -21.01
N ILE A 6 15.26 7.21 -21.92
CA ILE A 6 15.26 7.51 -23.37
C ILE A 6 13.89 7.19 -23.99
N THR A 7 13.21 6.12 -23.53
CA THR A 7 11.88 5.77 -24.06
C THR A 7 10.81 6.74 -23.57
N HIS A 8 10.87 7.18 -22.32
CA HIS A 8 9.90 8.14 -21.78
C HIS A 8 10.02 9.54 -22.41
N THR A 9 11.24 9.97 -22.74
CA THR A 9 11.47 11.25 -23.45
C THR A 9 11.07 11.18 -24.93
N GLN A 10 11.22 10.02 -25.59
CA GLN A 10 10.72 9.83 -26.96
C GLN A 10 9.19 9.80 -27.05
N GLU A 11 8.51 9.35 -26.01
CA GLU A 11 7.04 9.30 -25.94
C GLU A 11 6.43 10.70 -25.72
N LEU A 12 7.07 11.52 -24.88
CA LEU A 12 6.71 12.93 -24.67
C LEU A 12 7.00 13.84 -25.88
N LEU A 13 7.98 13.50 -26.72
CA LEU A 13 8.26 14.22 -27.97
C LEU A 13 7.31 13.81 -29.11
N ARG A 14 6.68 12.63 -29.04
CA ARG A 14 5.68 12.16 -30.02
C ARG A 14 4.30 12.80 -29.84
N THR A 15 3.96 13.26 -28.64
CA THR A 15 2.70 14.00 -28.40
C THR A 15 2.73 15.43 -28.96
N HIS A 16 3.90 15.91 -29.40
CA HIS A 16 4.07 17.26 -29.94
C HIS A 16 3.89 17.38 -31.46
N GLN A 17 3.47 16.31 -32.13
CA GLN A 17 3.03 16.38 -33.53
C GLN A 17 1.60 16.95 -33.55
N MET A 18 1.49 18.27 -33.34
CA MET A 18 0.22 19.00 -33.43
C MET A 18 -0.41 18.77 -34.80
N ASP A 19 -1.54 18.06 -34.84
CA ASP A 19 -2.39 17.94 -36.01
C ASP A 19 -2.79 19.34 -36.50
N LYS A 20 -2.11 19.82 -37.55
CA LYS A 20 -2.37 21.14 -38.19
C LYS A 20 -3.77 21.23 -38.83
N LYS A 21 -4.65 20.24 -38.65
CA LYS A 21 -5.93 20.10 -39.36
C LYS A 21 -7.09 20.87 -38.76
N ASN A 22 -6.94 21.52 -37.59
CA ASN A 22 -8.02 22.23 -36.89
C ASN A 22 -7.75 23.71 -36.59
N PHE A 23 -6.76 24.32 -37.23
CA PHE A 23 -6.55 25.76 -37.03
C PHE A 23 -7.64 26.59 -37.73
N PRO A 24 -8.18 27.62 -37.07
CA PRO A 24 -9.10 28.55 -37.70
C PRO A 24 -8.42 29.19 -38.93
N GLN A 25 -9.11 29.17 -40.07
CA GLN A 25 -8.61 29.73 -41.34
C GLN A 25 -8.92 31.24 -41.48
N THR A 26 -9.64 31.80 -40.51
CA THR A 26 -10.02 33.22 -40.47
C THR A 26 -9.34 33.93 -39.30
N VAL A 27 -9.03 35.21 -39.49
CA VAL A 27 -8.45 36.07 -38.44
C VAL A 27 -9.35 36.13 -37.21
N GLU A 28 -10.67 36.17 -37.41
CA GLU A 28 -11.66 36.13 -36.33
C GLU A 28 -11.62 34.82 -35.53
N GLY A 29 -11.48 33.68 -36.23
CA GLY A 29 -11.33 32.38 -35.59
C GLY A 29 -10.02 32.28 -34.79
N CYS A 30 -8.93 32.84 -35.31
CA CYS A 30 -7.65 32.93 -34.58
C CYS A 30 -7.80 33.75 -33.29
N HIS A 31 -8.47 34.90 -33.34
CA HIS A 31 -8.70 35.72 -32.15
C HIS A 31 -9.52 34.98 -31.10
N LYS A 32 -10.60 34.27 -31.50
CA LYS A 32 -11.41 33.47 -30.58
C LYS A 32 -10.60 32.36 -29.91
N LEU A 33 -9.75 31.67 -30.68
CA LEU A 33 -8.86 30.63 -30.16
C LEU A 33 -7.83 31.22 -29.18
N ILE A 34 -7.25 32.38 -29.50
CA ILE A 34 -6.30 33.07 -28.60
C ILE A 34 -6.98 33.44 -27.28
N SER A 35 -8.18 34.01 -27.31
CA SER A 35 -8.93 34.32 -26.09
C SER A 35 -9.20 33.08 -25.23
N GLN A 36 -9.64 31.98 -25.86
CA GLN A 36 -9.86 30.71 -25.15
C GLN A 36 -8.57 30.15 -24.55
N LEU A 37 -7.45 30.23 -25.27
CA LEU A 37 -6.15 29.79 -24.77
C LEU A 37 -5.66 30.65 -23.60
N LEU A 38 -5.92 31.96 -23.61
CA LEU A 38 -5.60 32.84 -22.48
C LEU A 38 -6.39 32.46 -21.24
N GLU A 39 -7.70 32.24 -21.36
CA GLU A 39 -8.55 31.80 -20.24
C GLU A 39 -8.08 30.46 -19.64
N VAL A 40 -7.75 29.49 -20.50
CA VAL A 40 -7.22 28.19 -20.05
C VAL A 40 -5.86 28.37 -19.37
N THR A 41 -5.01 29.24 -19.91
CA THR A 41 -3.69 29.52 -19.33
C THR A 41 -3.83 30.13 -17.93
N ASP A 42 -4.71 31.11 -17.76
CA ASP A 42 -4.97 31.75 -16.47
C ASP A 42 -5.50 30.74 -15.43
N ALA A 43 -6.44 29.88 -15.85
CA ALA A 43 -6.96 28.82 -14.99
C ALA A 43 -5.88 27.79 -14.59
N LEU A 44 -4.98 27.42 -15.51
CA LEU A 44 -3.87 26.52 -15.22
C LEU A 44 -2.83 27.16 -14.29
N VAL A 45 -2.52 28.45 -14.47
CA VAL A 45 -1.63 29.19 -13.58
C VAL A 45 -2.22 29.26 -12.17
N ALA A 46 -3.52 29.58 -12.04
CA ALA A 46 -4.20 29.59 -10.74
C ALA A 46 -4.12 28.23 -10.04
N ARG A 47 -4.41 27.13 -10.75
CA ARG A 47 -4.33 25.77 -10.21
C ARG A 47 -2.89 25.38 -9.84
N THR A 48 -1.91 25.81 -10.62
CA THR A 48 -0.49 25.53 -10.34
C THR A 48 -0.07 26.23 -9.05
N ASN A 49 -0.45 27.50 -8.87
CA ASN A 49 -0.16 28.24 -7.65
C ASN A 49 -0.81 27.59 -6.42
N GLU A 50 -2.07 27.16 -6.51
CA GLU A 50 -2.76 26.43 -5.44
C GLU A 50 -1.99 25.15 -5.05
N LEU A 51 -1.59 24.34 -6.04
CA LEU A 51 -0.84 23.12 -5.79
C LEU A 51 0.53 23.39 -5.16
N VAL A 52 1.25 24.43 -5.61
CA VAL A 52 2.53 24.84 -5.02
C VAL A 52 2.33 25.19 -3.54
N THR A 53 1.35 26.02 -3.20
CA THR A 53 1.08 26.37 -1.78
C THR A 53 0.73 25.14 -0.94
N ARG A 54 0.01 24.17 -1.52
CA ARG A 54 -0.35 22.94 -0.82
C ARG A 54 0.87 22.06 -0.56
N ILE A 55 1.78 21.97 -1.53
CA ILE A 55 3.03 21.23 -1.40
C ILE A 55 3.90 21.85 -0.32
N GLU A 56 4.12 23.16 -0.35
CA GLU A 56 4.93 23.87 0.66
C GLU A 56 4.40 23.60 2.08
N LYS A 57 3.08 23.68 2.27
CA LYS A 57 2.45 23.37 3.57
C LYS A 57 2.69 21.92 4.00
N LEU A 58 2.56 20.97 3.08
CA LEU A 58 2.77 19.55 3.37
C LEU A 58 4.24 19.24 3.64
N GLU A 59 5.17 19.92 2.98
CA GLU A 59 6.61 19.79 3.21
C GLU A 59 6.99 20.32 4.60
N GLU A 60 6.45 21.47 5.01
CA GLU A 60 6.63 22.04 6.34
C GLU A 60 6.09 21.09 7.43
N GLU A 61 4.86 20.58 7.27
CA GLU A 61 4.25 19.61 8.18
C GLU A 61 5.09 18.33 8.29
N ASN A 62 5.54 17.79 7.15
CA ASN A 62 6.41 16.60 7.12
C ASN A 62 7.75 16.85 7.80
N LYS A 63 8.35 18.03 7.61
CA LYS A 63 9.61 18.40 8.26
C LYS A 63 9.43 18.46 9.78
N ALA A 64 8.38 19.11 10.26
CA ALA A 64 8.08 19.19 11.69
C ALA A 64 7.84 17.79 12.31
N LEU A 65 7.08 16.92 11.62
CA LEU A 65 6.86 15.55 12.07
C LEU A 65 8.15 14.72 12.07
N LYS A 66 8.99 14.87 11.06
CA LYS A 66 10.32 14.21 11.00
C LYS A 66 11.23 14.68 12.14
N GLU A 67 11.24 15.99 12.43
CA GLU A 67 12.00 16.54 13.56
C GLU A 67 11.50 15.96 14.90
N GLN A 68 10.18 15.91 15.11
CA GLN A 68 9.58 15.30 16.30
C GLN A 68 9.96 13.82 16.48
N LEU A 69 9.96 13.05 15.38
CA LEU A 69 10.40 11.65 15.40
C LEU A 69 11.91 11.50 15.64
N ASN A 70 12.72 12.43 15.15
CA ASN A 70 14.18 12.41 15.33
C ASN A 70 14.60 12.93 16.72
N THR A 71 13.73 13.66 17.42
CA THR A 71 13.83 13.94 18.85
C THR A 71 13.33 12.76 19.70
N ASN A 72 13.78 11.54 19.40
CA ASN A 72 13.66 10.41 20.32
C ASN A 72 14.88 10.39 21.25
N SER A 73 14.68 9.97 22.50
CA SER A 73 15.52 10.21 23.69
C SER A 73 16.99 9.71 23.68
N LYS A 74 17.58 9.43 22.52
CA LYS A 74 18.93 8.91 22.34
C LYS A 74 19.94 9.92 21.78
N ASN A 75 19.52 11.16 21.46
CA ASN A 75 20.45 12.16 20.88
C ASN A 75 20.54 13.50 21.65
N SER A 76 20.03 13.60 22.88
CA SER A 76 20.34 14.75 23.73
C SER A 76 21.73 14.57 24.34
N SER A 77 22.73 15.16 23.69
CA SER A 77 24.10 15.30 24.16
C SER A 77 24.19 16.14 25.44
N LEU A 78 23.76 15.57 26.56
CA LEU A 78 24.11 16.01 27.90
C LEU A 78 25.04 14.94 28.48
N SER A 79 26.27 15.35 28.82
CA SER A 79 27.22 14.47 29.48
C SER A 79 26.65 14.00 30.84
N PRO A 80 26.85 12.72 31.24
CA PRO A 80 26.26 12.16 32.47
C PRO A 80 26.66 12.87 33.77
N SER A 81 27.64 13.77 33.73
CA SER A 81 28.27 14.36 34.92
C SER A 81 27.70 15.71 35.38
N LYS A 82 26.57 16.18 34.83
CA LYS A 82 26.00 17.50 35.21
C LYS A 82 24.57 17.51 35.73
N ASP A 83 23.92 16.37 35.93
CA ASP A 83 22.61 16.34 36.57
C ASP A 83 22.71 15.94 38.06
N LYS A 84 22.97 16.94 38.93
CA LYS A 84 22.71 16.78 40.37
C LYS A 84 21.21 16.92 40.61
N LYS A 85 20.44 15.85 40.38
CA LYS A 85 19.04 15.76 40.79
C LYS A 85 18.88 14.62 41.79
N LYS A 86 18.30 14.97 42.94
CA LYS A 86 17.95 14.07 44.05
C LYS A 86 17.36 12.76 43.51
N LYS A 87 17.87 11.63 43.99
CA LYS A 87 17.26 10.31 43.78
C LYS A 87 15.82 10.38 44.27
N LYS A 88 14.88 10.52 43.34
CA LYS A 88 13.50 10.10 43.55
C LYS A 88 13.46 8.70 42.97
N ASP A 89 13.19 7.71 43.82
CA ASP A 89 13.04 6.32 43.39
C ASP A 89 11.95 6.26 42.33
N ARG A 90 12.37 6.23 41.06
CA ARG A 90 11.47 6.06 39.93
C ARG A 90 11.19 4.58 39.86
N VAL A 91 10.05 4.17 40.41
CA VAL A 91 9.41 2.90 40.09
C VAL A 91 9.34 2.82 38.56
N PRO A 92 9.87 1.76 37.93
CA PRO A 92 9.82 1.65 36.48
C PRO A 92 8.37 1.38 36.06
N GLN A 93 7.65 2.44 35.67
CA GLN A 93 6.33 2.35 35.07
C GLN A 93 6.45 2.16 33.55
N ASN A 94 7.18 1.13 33.12
CA ASN A 94 7.15 0.69 31.73
C ASN A 94 6.47 -0.67 31.67
N LYS A 95 5.14 -0.65 31.77
CA LYS A 95 4.33 -1.72 31.21
C LYS A 95 4.08 -1.33 29.76
N GLY A 96 4.82 -1.94 28.83
CA GLY A 96 4.49 -1.85 27.41
C GLY A 96 3.03 -2.23 27.21
N GLY A 97 2.24 -1.31 26.68
CA GLY A 97 0.79 -1.43 26.54
C GLY A 97 0.19 -0.12 26.05
N GLY A 98 -1.06 -0.17 25.60
CA GLY A 98 -1.82 1.03 25.22
C GLY A 98 -1.83 2.07 26.34
N GLN A 99 -2.02 3.34 25.98
CA GLN A 99 -2.11 4.45 26.94
C GLN A 99 -3.09 4.10 28.08
N VAL A 100 -2.71 4.45 29.31
CA VAL A 100 -3.53 4.24 30.51
C VAL A 100 -4.91 4.86 30.29
N GLY A 101 -5.96 4.03 30.32
CA GLY A 101 -7.35 4.44 30.07
C GLY A 101 -7.95 3.94 28.75
N HIS A 102 -7.14 3.40 27.83
CA HIS A 102 -7.68 2.77 26.62
C HIS A 102 -8.18 1.35 26.94
N LYS A 103 -9.46 1.10 26.69
CA LYS A 103 -10.01 -0.26 26.72
C LYS A 103 -9.38 -1.03 25.56
N GLY A 104 -8.67 -2.11 25.87
CA GLY A 104 -8.15 -3.01 24.85
C GLY A 104 -9.32 -3.57 24.03
N HIS A 105 -9.28 -3.39 22.72
CA HIS A 105 -10.17 -4.08 21.80
C HIS A 105 -9.48 -5.37 21.35
N SER A 106 -9.91 -6.50 21.90
CA SER A 106 -9.60 -7.82 21.36
C SER A 106 -10.75 -8.31 20.50
N ARG A 107 -10.45 -9.23 19.59
CA ARG A 107 -11.47 -9.97 18.84
C ARG A 107 -12.19 -10.90 19.82
N LYS A 108 -13.51 -11.03 19.68
CA LYS A 108 -14.27 -12.06 20.39
C LYS A 108 -13.85 -13.42 19.85
N LEU A 109 -13.70 -14.40 20.74
CA LEU A 109 -13.48 -15.79 20.35
C LEU A 109 -14.78 -16.34 19.77
N LEU A 110 -14.67 -17.14 18.71
CA LEU A 110 -15.78 -17.95 18.20
C LEU A 110 -16.18 -19.02 19.21
N ASP A 111 -17.39 -19.54 19.13
CA ASP A 111 -17.82 -20.69 19.91
C ASP A 111 -17.20 -21.99 19.39
N SER A 112 -17.22 -23.05 20.20
CA SER A 112 -16.56 -24.32 19.84
C SER A 112 -17.22 -25.03 18.65
N ASP A 113 -18.49 -24.73 18.36
CA ASP A 113 -19.22 -25.31 17.22
C ASP A 113 -18.95 -24.56 15.91
N GLU A 114 -18.32 -23.37 15.99
CA GLU A 114 -18.03 -22.50 14.85
C GLU A 114 -16.57 -22.59 14.39
N VAL A 115 -15.70 -23.30 15.13
CA VAL A 115 -14.31 -23.50 14.74
C VAL A 115 -14.16 -24.74 13.86
N ASP A 116 -13.32 -24.65 12.83
CA ASP A 116 -13.12 -25.74 11.88
C ASP A 116 -12.42 -26.96 12.50
N GLU A 117 -11.50 -26.72 13.44
CA GLU A 117 -10.71 -27.77 14.10
C GLU A 117 -10.35 -27.37 15.54
N ILE A 118 -10.38 -28.34 16.46
CA ILE A 118 -9.95 -28.18 17.85
C ILE A 118 -8.75 -29.08 18.12
N VAL A 119 -7.60 -28.49 18.40
CA VAL A 119 -6.38 -29.20 18.78
C VAL A 119 -6.14 -29.04 20.29
N SER A 120 -6.14 -30.15 21.03
CA SER A 120 -5.87 -30.15 22.47
C SER A 120 -4.37 -30.23 22.76
N CYS A 121 -3.80 -29.17 23.36
CA CYS A 121 -2.42 -29.14 23.80
C CYS A 121 -2.31 -29.64 25.25
N SER A 122 -1.75 -30.84 25.47
CA SER A 122 -1.57 -31.42 26.80
C SER A 122 -0.34 -30.85 27.52
N LEU A 123 -0.49 -30.58 28.82
CA LEU A 123 0.64 -30.26 29.70
C LEU A 123 1.34 -31.55 30.18
N GLY A 124 2.66 -31.49 30.37
CA GLY A 124 3.41 -32.60 30.95
C GLY A 124 3.02 -32.88 32.41
N THR A 125 3.40 -34.04 32.94
CA THR A 125 3.08 -34.43 34.32
C THR A 125 4.06 -33.87 35.36
N HIS A 126 5.20 -33.32 34.91
CA HIS A 126 6.24 -32.76 35.77
C HIS A 126 6.66 -31.37 35.28
N CYS A 127 6.94 -30.50 36.25
CA CYS A 127 7.52 -29.18 36.03
C CYS A 127 9.02 -29.31 35.77
N ASP A 128 9.60 -28.31 35.11
CA ASP A 128 11.05 -28.24 34.87
C ASP A 128 11.87 -28.26 36.17
N CYS A 129 11.28 -27.89 37.32
CA CYS A 129 11.90 -28.02 38.63
C CYS A 129 11.85 -29.43 39.24
N GLY A 130 11.21 -30.39 38.57
CA GLY A 130 11.02 -31.78 39.03
C GLY A 130 9.76 -32.03 39.86
N GLY A 131 8.96 -31.00 40.17
CA GLY A 131 7.69 -31.15 40.88
C GLY A 131 6.59 -31.78 40.00
N ARG A 132 5.63 -32.50 40.61
CA ARG A 132 4.45 -33.03 39.89
C ARG A 132 3.48 -31.89 39.57
N ILE A 133 2.92 -31.91 38.36
CA ILE A 133 1.88 -30.98 37.91
C ILE A 133 0.52 -31.63 38.12
N GLU A 134 -0.37 -30.92 38.80
CA GLU A 134 -1.78 -31.28 38.92
C GLU A 134 -2.58 -30.51 37.86
N LEU A 135 -3.26 -31.26 36.98
CA LEU A 135 -4.08 -30.67 35.93
C LEU A 135 -5.37 -30.13 36.52
N LYS A 136 -5.81 -28.98 36.01
CA LYS A 136 -7.13 -28.42 36.29
C LYS A 136 -8.08 -28.72 35.14
N GLU A 137 -9.38 -28.60 35.40
CA GLU A 137 -10.44 -28.82 34.41
C GLU A 137 -10.61 -27.64 33.44
N ASP A 138 -10.09 -26.45 33.79
CA ASP A 138 -10.13 -25.26 32.95
C ASP A 138 -8.99 -25.20 31.93
N TYR A 139 -9.26 -24.56 30.80
CA TYR A 139 -8.28 -24.36 29.74
C TYR A 139 -8.38 -22.95 29.17
N GLN A 140 -7.24 -22.43 28.71
CA GLN A 140 -7.19 -21.17 27.99
C GLN A 140 -7.41 -21.41 26.49
N ARG A 141 -8.27 -20.61 25.87
CA ARG A 141 -8.57 -20.69 24.43
C ARG A 141 -7.67 -19.74 23.63
N TYR A 142 -7.07 -20.25 22.57
CA TYR A 142 -6.33 -19.47 21.57
C TYR A 142 -6.81 -19.88 20.18
N GLN A 143 -7.23 -18.92 19.36
CA GLN A 143 -7.75 -19.16 18.01
C GLN A 143 -6.82 -18.51 16.99
N VAL A 144 -6.40 -19.30 16.00
CA VAL A 144 -5.63 -18.83 14.85
C VAL A 144 -6.56 -18.87 13.64
N TYR A 145 -6.51 -17.81 12.81
CA TYR A 145 -7.29 -17.70 11.59
C TYR A 145 -6.33 -17.81 10.42
N GLU A 146 -6.34 -18.96 9.76
CA GLU A 146 -5.58 -19.17 8.54
C GLU A 146 -6.53 -19.27 7.34
N LEU A 147 -6.08 -18.79 6.19
CA LEU A 147 -6.80 -19.05 4.95
C LEU A 147 -6.55 -20.52 4.58
N PRO A 148 -7.61 -21.29 4.28
CA PRO A 148 -7.42 -22.66 3.79
C PRO A 148 -6.64 -22.62 2.47
N GLN A 149 -6.04 -23.75 2.08
CA GLN A 149 -5.27 -23.82 0.83
C GLN A 149 -6.12 -23.39 -0.38
N ILE A 150 -5.88 -22.17 -0.88
CA ILE A 150 -6.60 -21.61 -2.03
C ILE A 150 -6.01 -22.24 -3.30
N LYS A 151 -6.83 -23.00 -4.02
CA LYS A 151 -6.46 -23.56 -5.32
C LYS A 151 -6.81 -22.58 -6.44
N LEU A 152 -5.90 -22.40 -7.39
CA LEU A 152 -6.14 -21.57 -8.57
C LEU A 152 -7.21 -22.21 -9.46
N HIS A 153 -8.17 -21.41 -9.90
CA HIS A 153 -9.08 -21.79 -10.97
C HIS A 153 -8.41 -21.49 -12.31
N VAL A 154 -8.02 -22.54 -13.05
CA VAL A 154 -7.33 -22.43 -14.34
C VAL A 154 -8.29 -22.79 -15.47
N THR A 155 -8.41 -21.90 -16.46
CA THR A 155 -9.20 -22.15 -17.69
C THR A 155 -8.27 -22.27 -18.88
N GLU A 156 -8.28 -23.44 -19.54
CA GLU A 156 -7.50 -23.70 -20.75
C GLU A 156 -8.35 -23.40 -22.00
N TYR A 157 -7.90 -22.46 -22.83
CA TYR A 157 -8.53 -22.21 -24.14
C TYR A 157 -7.80 -23.02 -25.22
N ARG A 158 -8.47 -24.03 -25.76
CA ARG A 158 -7.93 -24.86 -26.85
C ARG A 158 -8.29 -24.29 -28.21
N LEU A 159 -7.31 -23.69 -28.87
CA LEU A 159 -7.48 -23.09 -30.18
C LEU A 159 -7.18 -24.14 -31.25
N VAL A 160 -8.23 -24.58 -31.96
CA VAL A 160 -8.10 -25.52 -33.08
C VAL A 160 -7.35 -24.83 -34.22
N LYS A 161 -6.42 -25.57 -34.84
CA LYS A 161 -5.67 -25.15 -36.02
C LYS A 161 -6.10 -25.99 -37.22
N GLY A 162 -6.14 -25.39 -38.39
CA GLY A 162 -6.48 -26.07 -39.63
C GLY A 162 -5.83 -25.42 -40.83
N GLN A 163 -5.72 -26.17 -41.92
CA GLN A 163 -5.22 -25.68 -43.20
C GLN A 163 -6.35 -25.67 -44.22
N CYS A 164 -6.46 -24.59 -44.99
CA CYS A 164 -7.43 -24.50 -46.07
C CYS A 164 -7.04 -25.43 -47.23
N SER A 165 -7.93 -26.35 -47.63
CA SER A 165 -7.69 -27.27 -48.74
C SER A 165 -7.59 -26.60 -50.11
N CYS A 166 -8.13 -25.39 -50.26
CA CYS A 166 -8.15 -24.65 -51.53
C CYS A 166 -6.88 -23.80 -51.74
N CYS A 167 -6.40 -23.12 -50.69
CA CYS A 167 -5.28 -22.17 -50.80
C CYS A 167 -4.07 -22.49 -49.91
N ALA A 168 -4.10 -23.61 -49.18
CA ALA A 168 -3.06 -24.05 -48.25
C ALA A 168 -2.72 -23.09 -47.09
N LEU A 169 -3.50 -22.02 -46.88
CA LEU A 169 -3.32 -21.09 -45.77
C LEU A 169 -3.68 -21.73 -44.42
N ASN A 170 -2.90 -21.39 -43.39
CA ASN A 170 -3.11 -21.86 -42.03
C ASN A 170 -4.06 -20.91 -41.27
N HIS A 171 -5.00 -21.50 -40.54
CA HIS A 171 -5.97 -20.80 -39.70
C HIS A 171 -5.88 -21.31 -38.26
N VAL A 172 -6.14 -20.41 -37.32
CA VAL A 172 -6.23 -20.71 -35.89
C VAL A 172 -7.51 -20.09 -35.36
N ALA A 173 -8.25 -20.84 -34.53
CA ALA A 173 -9.45 -20.34 -33.86
C ALA A 173 -9.13 -19.10 -33.01
N ARG A 174 -10.09 -18.17 -32.90
CA ARG A 174 -9.93 -16.96 -32.10
C ARG A 174 -10.34 -17.21 -30.66
N LEU A 175 -9.69 -16.50 -29.72
CA LEU A 175 -10.14 -16.44 -28.35
C LEU A 175 -11.52 -15.74 -28.25
N PRO A 176 -12.36 -16.10 -27.26
CA PRO A 176 -13.60 -15.40 -26.99
C PRO A 176 -13.39 -13.91 -26.69
N LYS A 177 -14.43 -13.10 -26.88
CA LYS A 177 -14.39 -11.67 -26.55
C LYS A 177 -14.05 -11.49 -25.07
N GLY A 178 -13.09 -10.62 -24.78
CA GLY A 178 -12.63 -10.33 -23.41
C GLY A 178 -11.45 -11.18 -22.93
N VAL A 179 -10.99 -12.16 -23.72
CA VAL A 179 -9.78 -12.93 -23.43
C VAL A 179 -8.66 -12.48 -24.38
N THR A 180 -7.60 -11.89 -23.83
CA THR A 180 -6.44 -11.41 -24.61
C THR A 180 -5.30 -12.41 -24.56
N TRP A 181 -4.42 -12.35 -25.55
CA TRP A 181 -3.09 -12.94 -25.43
C TRP A 181 -2.32 -12.18 -24.36
N GLY A 182 -1.68 -12.92 -23.45
CA GLY A 182 -0.83 -12.35 -22.40
C GLY A 182 0.46 -11.77 -22.93
#